data_AF-A0A3D0D8X0-F1
#
_entry.id   AF-A0A3D0D8X0-F1
#
_cell.length_a   1.000
_cell.length_b   1.000
_cell.length_c   1.000
_cell.angle_alpha   90.00
_cell.angle_beta   90.00
_cell.angle_gamma   90.00
#
_symmetry.space_group_name_H-M   'P 1'
#
loop_
_entity.id
_entity.type
_entity.pdbx_description
1 polymer ?
#
loop_
_entity_poly.entity_id
_entity_poly.type
_entity_poly.pdbx_seq_one_letter_code
_entity_poly.pdbx_strand_id
1 'polypeptide(L)'
;MEEQPTVVLYGKSLLMAGLEVSLRRQPGLEVIRIDALTAGEEQAWEELRPDVVIFDVAAARLEGAFACLQEHPGVVLIGLHPASPQVTTLSTQQYPARTVKDLAQVIQALLKTAEHRVTIHPKSHRIGPNTSEV
;
A
#
# COMPACT_ATOMS: atom_id res chain seq x y z
N MET A 1 23.41 8.95 0.89
CA MET A 1 22.21 9.72 1.27
C MET A 1 21.08 8.73 1.09
N GLU A 2 20.43 8.30 2.16
CA GLU A 2 19.33 7.35 2.04
C GLU A 2 18.17 8.10 1.38
N GLU A 3 17.72 7.62 0.21
CA GLU A 3 16.55 8.18 -0.47
C GLU A 3 15.33 7.96 0.43
N GLN A 4 14.59 9.04 0.66
CA GLN A 4 13.42 9.02 1.52
C GLN A 4 12.26 8.36 0.75
N PRO A 5 11.61 7.31 1.29
CA PRO A 5 10.52 6.65 0.58
C PRO A 5 9.40 7.61 0.19
N THR A 6 9.02 7.57 -1.08
CA THR A 6 7.93 8.38 -1.65
C THR A 6 6.61 7.64 -1.52
N VAL A 7 5.70 8.24 -0.76
CA VAL A 7 4.34 7.75 -0.51
C VAL A 7 3.35 8.61 -1.27
N VAL A 8 2.68 8.02 -2.25
CA VAL A 8 1.58 8.65 -2.97
C VAL A 8 0.26 8.30 -2.30
N LEU A 9 -0.56 9.31 -2.03
CA LEU A 9 -1.95 9.17 -1.60
C LEU A 9 -2.86 9.39 -2.81
N TYR A 10 -3.48 8.32 -3.28
CA TYR A 10 -4.29 8.31 -4.49
C TYR A 10 -5.78 8.39 -4.16
N GLY A 11 -6.38 9.53 -4.50
CA GLY A 11 -7.81 9.80 -4.32
C GLY A 11 -8.11 11.01 -3.42
N LYS A 12 -9.40 11.37 -3.37
CA LYS A 12 -9.87 12.59 -2.72
C LYS A 12 -10.70 12.38 -1.44
N SER A 13 -10.71 11.17 -0.88
CA SER A 13 -11.54 10.88 0.30
C SER A 13 -11.01 11.58 1.56
N LEU A 14 -11.89 11.70 2.56
CA LEU A 14 -11.54 12.23 3.88
C LEU A 14 -10.44 11.38 4.55
N LEU A 15 -10.48 10.06 4.33
CA LEU A 15 -9.43 9.14 4.75
C LEU A 15 -8.06 9.60 4.22
N MET A 16 -7.95 9.86 2.91
CA MET A 16 -6.70 10.34 2.30
C MET A 16 -6.28 11.70 2.87
N ALA A 17 -7.21 12.62 3.13
CA ALA A 17 -6.88 13.92 3.73
C ALA A 17 -6.32 13.79 5.16
N GLY A 18 -6.92 12.92 5.98
CA GLY A 18 -6.44 12.64 7.33
C GLY A 18 -5.07 11.93 7.34
N LEU A 19 -4.86 11.01 6.41
CA LEU A 19 -3.58 10.31 6.24
C LEU A 19 -2.47 11.26 5.80
N GLU A 20 -2.72 12.14 4.84
CA GLU A 20 -1.74 13.13 4.37
C GLU A 20 -1.19 13.97 5.54
N VAL A 21 -2.10 14.53 6.33
CA VAL A 21 -1.77 15.33 7.50
C VAL A 21 -0.96 14.53 8.53
N SER A 22 -1.26 13.25 8.68
CA SER A 22 -0.60 12.38 9.67
C SER A 22 0.76 11.87 9.21
N LEU A 23 0.89 11.50 7.94
CA LEU A 23 2.12 10.98 7.33
C LEU A 23 3.15 12.08 7.11
N ARG A 24 2.73 13.30 6.74
CA ARG A 24 3.66 14.45 6.63
C ARG A 24 4.34 14.83 7.95
N ARG A 25 3.77 14.41 9.10
CA ARG A 25 4.41 14.58 10.41
C ARG A 25 5.42 13.48 10.74
N GLN A 26 5.47 12.40 9.96
CA GLN A 26 6.43 11.33 10.18
C GLN A 26 7.74 11.67 9.46
N PRO A 27 8.87 11.76 10.19
CA PRO A 27 10.16 11.95 9.55
C PRO A 27 10.49 10.70 8.70
N GLY A 28 11.16 10.90 7.57
CA GLY A 28 11.58 9.78 6.72
C GLY A 28 10.54 9.32 5.70
N LEU A 29 9.42 10.03 5.50
CA LEU A 29 8.52 9.82 4.36
C LEU A 29 8.34 11.10 3.53
N GLU A 30 8.42 11.00 2.22
CA GLU A 30 7.93 12.03 1.30
C GLU A 30 6.47 11.72 0.95
N VAL A 31 5.56 12.69 1.07
CA VAL A 31 4.12 12.45 0.91
C VAL A 31 3.52 13.34 -0.18
N ILE A 32 3.07 12.70 -1.25
CA ILE A 32 2.48 13.33 -2.44
C ILE A 32 0.99 12.94 -2.52
N ARG A 33 0.10 13.89 -2.77
CA ARG A 33 -1.34 13.62 -2.98
C ARG A 33 -1.68 13.76 -4.45
N ILE A 34 -2.36 12.76 -5.01
CA ILE A 34 -2.90 12.77 -6.37
C ILE A 34 -4.41 12.60 -6.30
N ASP A 35 -5.16 13.51 -6.92
CA ASP A 35 -6.60 13.36 -7.06
C ASP A 35 -6.92 12.42 -8.24
N ALA A 36 -7.45 11.24 -7.93
CA ALA A 36 -7.84 10.19 -8.87
C ALA A 36 -8.87 10.62 -9.94
N LEU A 37 -9.56 11.76 -9.78
CA LEU A 37 -10.54 12.25 -10.76
C LEU A 37 -9.96 13.24 -11.77
N THR A 38 -8.92 13.97 -11.38
CA THR A 38 -8.18 14.87 -12.28
C THR A 38 -6.92 14.20 -12.80
N ALA A 39 -6.57 13.07 -12.20
CA ALA A 39 -5.59 12.14 -12.66
C ALA A 39 -5.98 11.60 -14.05
N GLY A 40 -5.38 12.15 -15.12
CA GLY A 40 -5.48 11.55 -16.44
C GLY A 40 -4.82 10.16 -16.48
N GLU A 41 -5.11 9.36 -17.50
CA GLU A 41 -4.50 8.04 -17.68
C GLU A 41 -2.96 8.12 -17.84
N GLU A 42 -2.44 9.31 -18.12
CA GLU A 42 -1.01 9.66 -18.28
C GLU A 42 -0.45 10.42 -17.06
N GLN A 43 -0.76 10.01 -15.82
CA GLN A 43 0.11 10.44 -14.73
C GLN A 43 1.52 9.91 -15.02
N ALA A 44 2.51 10.80 -15.05
CA ALA A 44 3.91 10.41 -15.16
C ALA A 44 4.37 9.74 -13.85
N TRP A 45 3.88 8.53 -13.58
CA TRP A 45 4.39 7.68 -12.50
C TRP A 45 5.91 7.52 -12.66
N GLU A 46 6.41 7.53 -13.89
CA GLU A 46 7.84 7.56 -14.23
C GLU A 46 8.63 8.70 -13.58
N GLU A 47 8.02 9.89 -13.44
CA GLU A 47 8.64 11.04 -12.79
C GLU A 47 8.54 10.94 -11.27
N LEU A 48 7.41 10.44 -10.75
CA LEU A 48 7.14 10.36 -9.32
C LEU A 48 7.87 9.19 -8.63
N ARG A 49 8.10 8.09 -9.35
CA ARG A 49 8.70 6.83 -8.86
C ARG A 49 8.28 6.48 -7.43
N PRO A 50 6.97 6.25 -7.19
CA PRO A 50 6.49 5.95 -5.86
C PRO A 50 7.06 4.63 -5.36
N ASP A 51 7.45 4.60 -4.09
CA ASP A 51 7.73 3.35 -3.36
C ASP A 51 6.42 2.73 -2.85
N VAL A 52 5.46 3.59 -2.49
CA VAL A 52 4.17 3.19 -1.93
C VAL A 52 3.05 4.04 -2.53
N VAL A 53 1.95 3.40 -2.91
CA VAL A 53 0.69 4.07 -3.29
C VAL A 53 -0.42 3.64 -2.34
N ILE A 54 -0.99 4.57 -1.58
CA ILE A 54 -2.11 4.32 -0.68
C ILE A 54 -3.40 4.78 -1.35
N PHE A 55 -4.43 3.95 -1.35
CA PHE A 55 -5.73 4.28 -1.90
C PHE A 55 -6.87 3.80 -0.99
N ASP A 56 -8.00 4.49 -1.11
CA ASP A 56 -9.24 4.14 -0.40
C ASP A 56 -10.00 3.06 -1.17
N VAL A 57 -10.07 1.85 -0.63
CA VAL A 57 -10.74 0.71 -1.28
C VAL A 57 -12.22 0.99 -1.54
N ALA A 58 -12.88 1.79 -0.71
CA ALA A 58 -14.31 2.08 -0.85
C ALA A 58 -14.60 3.19 -1.87
N ALA A 59 -13.61 4.00 -2.23
CA ALA A 59 -13.81 5.21 -3.05
C ALA A 59 -12.91 5.29 -4.29
N ALA A 60 -11.87 4.46 -4.41
CA ALA A 60 -10.89 4.57 -5.46
C ALA A 60 -11.28 3.82 -6.74
N ARG A 61 -10.91 4.43 -7.86
CA ARG A 61 -10.75 3.77 -9.16
C ARG A 61 -9.44 3.00 -9.12
N LEU A 62 -9.52 1.70 -8.83
CA LEU A 62 -8.36 0.79 -8.74
C LEU A 62 -7.51 0.79 -10.02
N GLU A 63 -8.10 1.17 -11.16
CA GLU A 63 -7.45 1.18 -12.47
C GLU A 63 -6.17 2.03 -12.48
N GLY A 64 -6.19 3.24 -11.90
CA GLY A 64 -5.02 4.12 -11.89
C GLY A 64 -3.90 3.66 -10.95
N ALA A 65 -4.26 3.13 -9.78
CA ALA A 65 -3.30 2.53 -8.86
C ALA A 65 -2.69 1.24 -9.45
N PHE A 66 -3.49 0.47 -10.20
CA PHE A 66 -3.01 -0.74 -10.87
C PHE A 66 -2.12 -0.43 -12.07
N ALA A 67 -2.37 0.64 -12.82
CA ALA A 67 -1.48 1.12 -13.88
C ALA A 67 -0.07 1.43 -13.33
N CYS A 68 0.01 2.12 -12.19
CA CYS A 68 1.28 2.37 -11.49
C CYS A 68 2.04 1.06 -11.17
N LEU A 69 1.33 0.02 -10.72
CA LEU A 69 1.91 -1.29 -10.42
C LEU A 69 2.44 -2.02 -11.66
N GLN A 70 1.83 -1.81 -12.83
CA GLN A 70 2.32 -2.36 -14.09
C GLN A 70 3.60 -1.68 -14.57
N GLU A 71 3.67 -0.35 -14.43
CA GLU A 71 4.83 0.46 -14.82
C GLU A 71 6.00 0.31 -13.83
N HIS A 72 5.70 0.14 -12.55
CA HIS A 72 6.67 0.00 -11.47
C HIS A 72 6.43 -1.28 -10.66
N PRO A 73 6.92 -2.44 -11.11
CA PRO A 73 6.71 -3.71 -10.41
C PRO A 73 7.29 -3.78 -8.98
N GLY A 74 8.08 -2.79 -8.56
CA GLY A 74 8.60 -2.66 -7.20
C GLY A 74 7.68 -1.89 -6.25
N VAL A 75 6.64 -1.20 -6.75
CA VAL A 75 5.75 -0.39 -5.92
C VAL A 75 4.86 -1.28 -5.05
N VAL A 76 4.61 -0.84 -3.82
CA VAL A 76 3.63 -1.47 -2.93
C VAL A 76 2.35 -0.64 -2.97
N LEU A 77 1.25 -1.24 -3.43
CA LEU A 77 -0.07 -0.63 -3.27
C LEU A 77 -0.64 -1.00 -1.90
N ILE A 78 -1.21 -0.02 -1.21
CA ILE A 78 -1.88 -0.20 0.07
C ILE A 78 -3.34 0.23 -0.05
N GLY A 79 -4.22 -0.75 -0.03
CA GLY A 79 -5.65 -0.55 0.07
C GLY A 79 -6.08 -0.41 1.53
N LEU A 80 -6.72 0.70 1.85
CA LEU A 80 -7.33 0.94 3.15
C LEU A 80 -8.85 0.98 3.03
N HIS A 81 -9.54 0.29 3.93
CA HIS A 81 -10.99 0.35 4.03
C HIS A 81 -11.37 1.11 5.30
N PRO A 82 -12.13 2.21 5.25
CA PRO A 82 -12.39 3.06 6.41
C PRO A 82 -13.11 2.32 7.57
N ALA A 83 -13.88 1.28 7.25
CA ALA A 83 -14.56 0.46 8.25
C ALA A 83 -13.74 -0.73 8.79
N SER A 84 -12.49 -0.94 8.33
CA SER A 84 -11.65 -2.05 8.77
C SER A 84 -10.29 -1.53 9.26
N PRO A 85 -9.78 -2.00 10.42
CA PRO A 85 -8.43 -1.66 10.87
C PRO A 85 -7.35 -2.42 10.09
N GLN A 86 -7.74 -3.29 9.14
CA GLN A 86 -6.81 -4.07 8.36
C GLN A 86 -6.25 -3.26 7.19
N VAL A 87 -4.96 -3.45 6.96
CA VAL A 87 -4.24 -2.90 5.83
C VAL A 87 -4.08 -4.01 4.80
N THR A 88 -4.58 -3.79 3.58
CA THR A 88 -4.41 -4.73 2.48
C THR A 88 -3.28 -4.25 1.59
N THR A 89 -2.22 -5.05 1.45
CA THR A 89 -1.11 -4.73 0.56
C THR A 89 -1.21 -5.53 -0.73
N LEU A 90 -1.07 -4.88 -1.87
CA LEU A 90 -0.86 -5.52 -3.17
C LEU A 90 0.54 -5.17 -3.66
N SER A 91 1.37 -6.18 -3.85
CA SER A 91 2.71 -6.06 -4.41
C SER A 91 2.85 -7.02 -5.58
N THR A 92 3.58 -6.64 -6.62
CA THR A 92 3.88 -7.52 -7.74
C THR A 92 5.05 -8.44 -7.43
N GLN A 93 4.85 -9.71 -7.71
CA GLN A 93 5.94 -10.67 -7.93
C GLN A 93 5.80 -11.20 -9.34
N GLN A 94 6.83 -11.03 -10.16
CA GLN A 94 6.83 -11.48 -11.54
C GLN A 94 7.45 -12.87 -11.62
N TYR A 95 6.76 -13.78 -12.31
CA TYR A 95 7.23 -15.13 -12.56
C TYR A 95 7.23 -15.39 -14.08
N PRO A 96 8.29 -15.98 -14.64
CA PRO A 96 8.27 -16.38 -16.03
C PRO A 96 7.27 -17.53 -16.23
N ALA A 97 6.32 -17.36 -17.15
CA ALA A 97 5.43 -18.43 -17.58
C ALA A 97 5.25 -18.37 -19.10
N ARG A 98 5.74 -19.40 -19.82
CA ARG A 98 5.64 -19.49 -21.29
C ARG A 98 4.62 -20.53 -21.74
N THR A 99 4.26 -21.44 -20.84
CA THR A 99 3.26 -22.49 -21.05
C THR A 99 2.22 -22.49 -19.93
N VAL A 100 1.07 -23.12 -20.19
CA VAL A 100 0.04 -23.36 -19.16
C VAL A 100 0.61 -24.19 -17.99
N LYS A 101 1.57 -25.08 -18.26
CA LYS A 101 2.25 -25.86 -17.23
C LYS A 101 3.08 -24.97 -16.30
N ASP A 102 3.77 -23.97 -16.86
CA ASP A 102 4.54 -23.01 -16.06
C ASP A 102 3.61 -22.19 -15.16
N LEU A 103 2.47 -21.73 -15.70
CA LEU A 103 1.47 -21.01 -14.91
C LEU A 103 0.91 -21.87 -13.77
N ALA A 104 0.60 -23.15 -14.04
CA ALA A 104 0.14 -24.08 -13.01
C ALA A 104 1.18 -24.26 -11.89
N GLN A 105 2.47 -24.32 -12.23
CA GLN A 105 3.55 -24.40 -11.25
C GLN A 105 3.65 -23.13 -10.39
N VAL A 106 3.51 -21.94 -11.00
CA VAL A 106 3.49 -20.66 -10.28
C VAL A 106 2.33 -20.63 -9.27
N ILE A 107 1.12 -21.01 -9.69
CA ILE A 107 -0.06 -21.05 -8.80
C ILE A 107 0.20 -21.98 -7.61
N GLN A 108 0.74 -23.17 -7.85
CA GLN A 108 1.05 -24.12 -6.77
C GLN A 108 2.11 -23.60 -5.80
N ALA A 109 3.13 -22.88 -6.29
CA ALA A 109 4.15 -22.27 -5.45
C ALA A 109 3.59 -21.15 -4.55
N LEU A 110 2.68 -20.33 -5.09
CA LEU A 110 2.03 -19.25 -4.35
C LEU A 110 1.14 -19.77 -3.21
N LEU A 111 0.36 -20.83 -3.47
CA LEU A 111 -0.52 -21.42 -2.45
C LEU A 111 0.27 -21.98 -1.26
N LYS A 112 1.40 -22.64 -1.50
CA LYS A 112 2.30 -23.14 -0.43
C LYS A 112 2.91 -22.03 0.43
N THR A 113 3.13 -20.86 -0.17
CA THR A 113 3.73 -19.70 0.50
C THR A 113 2.71 -18.97 1.38
N ALA A 114 1.45 -18.91 0.95
CA ALA A 114 0.38 -18.24 1.68
C ALA A 114 0.06 -18.91 3.02
N GLU A 115 0.12 -20.25 3.08
CA GLU A 115 -0.11 -21.04 4.29
C GLU A 115 0.87 -20.71 5.44
N HIS A 116 2.04 -20.14 5.11
CA HIS A 116 3.10 -19.82 6.09
C HIS A 116 3.09 -18.38 6.62
N ARG A 117 2.26 -17.47 6.08
CA ARG A 117 2.34 -16.02 6.39
C ARG A 117 1.39 -15.51 7.49
N VAL A 118 0.61 -16.37 8.12
CA VAL A 118 -0.29 -15.95 9.20
C VAL A 118 0.47 -15.83 10.52
N THR A 119 1.10 -14.67 10.81
CA THR A 119 1.20 -14.05 12.16
C THR A 119 2.00 -12.74 12.07
N ILE A 120 1.31 -11.60 12.10
CA ILE A 120 1.86 -10.35 12.61
C ILE A 120 0.81 -9.72 13.51
N HIS A 121 0.87 -10.02 14.82
CA HIS A 121 0.10 -9.32 15.84
C HIS A 121 0.93 -8.13 16.35
N PRO A 122 0.46 -6.87 16.25
CA PRO A 122 1.05 -5.80 17.02
C PRO A 122 0.73 -6.05 18.51
N LYS A 123 1.76 -6.27 19.33
CA LYS A 123 1.62 -6.27 20.78
C LYS A 123 1.23 -4.85 21.22
N SER A 124 -0.06 -4.59 21.42
CA SER A 124 -0.50 -3.41 22.15
C SER A 124 0.02 -3.49 23.59
N HIS A 125 0.99 -2.63 23.90
CA HIS A 125 1.40 -2.33 25.27
C HIS A 125 0.15 -1.94 26.08
N ARG A 126 -0.20 -2.75 27.08
CA ARG A 126 -1.14 -2.32 28.13
C ARG A 126 -0.39 -1.32 29.02
N ILE A 127 -0.80 -0.06 28.97
CA ILE A 127 -0.49 0.90 30.04
C ILE A 127 -1.34 0.45 31.24
N GLY A 128 -0.69 -0.04 32.29
CA GLY A 128 -1.34 -0.38 33.56
C GLY A 128 -1.85 0.90 34.27
N PRO A 129 -2.91 0.79 35.09
CA PRO A 129 -3.42 1.95 35.82
C PRO A 129 -2.39 2.39 36.87
N ASN A 130 -2.04 3.68 36.83
CA ASN A 130 -1.24 4.34 37.84
C ASN A 130 -2.05 4.43 39.15
N THR A 131 -1.82 3.52 40.09
CA THR A 131 -2.18 3.72 41.49
C THR A 131 -1.21 4.74 42.09
N SER A 132 -1.65 6.00 42.21
CA SER A 132 -1.04 6.93 43.14
C SER A 132 -1.68 6.73 44.50
N GLU A 133 -0.92 6.12 45.40
CA GLU A 133 -1.06 6.33 46.85
C GLU A 133 -0.87 7.83 47.14
N VAL A 134 -1.86 8.44 47.81
CA VAL A 134 -1.72 9.35 48.96
C VAL A 134 -3.06 9.45 49.68
#